data_AF-A0A6V7LPS1-F1
#
_entry.id   AF-A0A6V7LPS1-F1
#
_cell.length_a   1.000
_cell.length_b   1.000
_cell.length_c   1.000
_cell.angle_alpha   90.00
_cell.angle_beta   90.00
_cell.angle_gamma   90.00
#
_symmetry.space_group_name_H-M   'P 1'
#
loop_
_entity.id
_entity.type
_entity.pdbx_description
1 polymer ?
#
loop_
_entity_poly.entity_id
_entity_poly.type
_entity_poly.pdbx_seq_one_letter_code
_entity_poly.pdbx_strand_id
1 'polypeptide(L)' 'NDLVEAGVAAIFGPGDEISSSIVNSITEKYQIPHIQYIPQKIDDIELPRTAVNLYPDTAQISA' A
#
# COMPACT_ATOMS: atom_id res chain seq x y z
N ASN A 1 16.22 -8.93 -10.84
CA ASN A 1 15.38 -8.23 -9.85
C ASN A 1 14.73 -7.07 -10.61
N ASP A 2 13.92 -7.42 -11.61
CA ASP A 2 13.98 -6.70 -12.89
C ASP A 2 13.21 -5.37 -12.89
N LEU A 3 12.16 -5.27 -12.07
CA LEU A 3 11.34 -4.05 -11.98
C LEU A 3 12.02 -2.97 -11.13
N VAL A 4 12.61 -3.35 -9.99
CA VAL A 4 13.30 -2.39 -9.11
C VAL A 4 14.54 -1.82 -9.81
N GLU A 5 15.29 -2.68 -10.51
CA GLU A 5 16.46 -2.26 -11.30
C GLU A 5 16.07 -1.34 -12.48
N ALA A 6 14.85 -1.50 -13.02
CA ALA A 6 14.31 -0.62 -14.06
C ALA A 6 13.79 0.75 -13.53
N GLY A 7 13.77 0.97 -12.21
CA GLY A 7 13.38 2.24 -11.60
C GLY A 7 11.86 2.41 -11.40
N VAL A 8 11.23 1.47 -10.68
CA VAL A 8 9.82 1.60 -10.28
C VAL A 8 9.60 2.78 -9.32
N ALA A 9 8.67 3.67 -9.69
CA ALA A 9 8.32 4.83 -8.89
C ALA A 9 7.26 4.55 -7.79
N ALA A 10 6.43 3.52 -7.95
CA ALA A 10 5.42 3.08 -6.99
C ALA A 10 4.89 1.69 -7.36
N ILE A 11 4.32 0.96 -6.40
CA ILE A 11 3.63 -0.32 -6.61
C ILE A 11 2.15 -0.15 -6.24
N PHE A 12 1.25 -0.63 -7.11
CA PHE A 12 -0.20 -0.66 -6.86
C PHE A 12 -0.66 -2.08 -6.54
N GLY A 13 -1.33 -2.24 -5.39
CA GLY A 13 -1.72 -3.54 -4.86
C GLY A 13 -0.50 -4.45 -4.57
N PRO A 14 -0.71 -5.76 -4.43
CA PRO A 14 -1.96 -6.50 -4.66
C PRO A 14 -2.98 -6.31 -3.52
N GLY A 15 -4.24 -6.67 -3.79
CA GLY A 15 -5.34 -6.53 -2.84
C GLY A 15 -5.49 -7.69 -1.84
N ASP A 16 -4.75 -8.79 -2.01
CA ASP A 16 -4.74 -9.90 -1.06
C ASP A 16 -3.73 -9.67 0.07
N GLU A 17 -4.11 -10.05 1.29
CA GLU A 17 -3.35 -9.75 2.50
C GLU A 17 -1.95 -10.38 2.53
N ILE A 18 -1.85 -11.64 2.10
CA ILE A 18 -0.57 -12.39 2.13
C ILE A 18 0.44 -11.75 1.20
N SER A 19 0.05 -11.49 -0.06
CA SER A 19 0.97 -10.90 -1.03
C SER A 19 1.24 -9.42 -0.71
N SER A 20 0.25 -8.69 -0.18
CA SER A 20 0.45 -7.31 0.28
C SER A 20 1.50 -7.23 1.38
N SER A 21 1.52 -8.17 2.34
CA SER A 21 2.56 -8.24 3.38
C SER A 21 3.98 -8.44 2.80
N ILE A 22 4.10 -9.28 1.77
CA ILE A 22 5.37 -9.49 1.05
C ILE A 22 5.78 -8.20 0.31
N VAL A 23 4.84 -7.54 -0.38
CA VAL A 23 5.09 -6.29 -1.10
C VAL A 23 5.44 -5.14 -0.16
N ASN A 24 4.84 -5.07 1.03
CA ASN A 24 5.22 -4.12 2.09
C ASN A 24 6.70 -4.25 2.44
N SER A 25 7.17 -5.48 2.68
CA SER A 25 8.59 -5.72 3.00
C SER A 25 9.53 -5.27 1.88
N ILE A 26 9.15 -5.47 0.62
CA ILE A 26 9.93 -5.04 -0.55
C ILE A 26 9.94 -3.51 -0.64
N THR A 27 8.77 -2.88 -0.57
CA THR A 27 8.60 -1.44 -0.73
C THR A 27 9.26 -0.65 0.40
N GLU A 28 9.23 -1.14 1.63
CA GLU A 28 10.01 -0.58 2.74
C GLU A 28 11.51 -0.69 2.50
N LYS A 29 12.00 -1.86 2.05
CA LYS A 29 13.44 -2.05 1.78
C LYS A 29 13.98 -1.08 0.73
N TYR A 30 13.20 -0.85 -0.33
CA TYR A 30 13.63 0.01 -1.44
C TYR A 30 13.09 1.44 -1.36
N GLN A 31 12.35 1.80 -0.29
CA GLN A 31 11.71 3.10 -0.11
C GLN A 31 10.81 3.50 -1.29
N ILE A 32 10.05 2.54 -1.81
CA ILE A 32 9.12 2.72 -2.92
C ILE A 32 7.70 2.86 -2.34
N PRO A 33 6.88 3.83 -2.78
CA PRO A 33 5.48 3.92 -2.38
C PRO A 33 4.68 2.66 -2.71
N HIS A 34 3.91 2.17 -1.75
CA HIS A 34 2.95 1.08 -1.91
C HIS A 34 1.52 1.62 -1.80
N ILE A 35 0.77 1.57 -2.89
CA ILE A 35 -0.59 2.12 -2.99
C ILE A 35 -1.56 0.94 -3.00
N GLN A 36 -2.37 0.83 -1.95
CA GLN A 36 -3.22 -0.34 -1.73
C GLN A 36 -4.65 0.05 -1.40
N TYR A 37 -5.56 -0.91 -1.51
CA TYR A 37 -6.94 -0.79 -1.08
C TYR A 37 -7.20 -1.86 0.00
N ILE A 38 -7.21 -1.43 1.26
CA ILE A 38 -7.60 -2.26 2.40
C ILE A 38 -8.91 -1.69 2.92
N PRO A 39 -10.02 -2.45 2.94
CA PRO A 39 -11.34 -1.96 3.31
C PRO A 39 -11.50 -1.71 4.83
N GLN A 40 -10.59 -0.93 5.40
CA GLN A 40 -10.46 -0.60 6.82
C GLN A 40 -9.98 0.86 6.92
N LYS A 41 -10.41 1.58 7.96
CA LYS A 41 -9.98 2.97 8.16
C LYS A 41 -8.51 3.01 8.56
N ILE A 42 -7.82 4.08 8.17
CA ILE A 42 -6.39 4.24 8.47
C ILE A 42 -6.09 4.29 9.97
N ASP A 43 -7.05 4.77 10.78
CA ASP A 43 -6.94 4.82 12.24
C ASP A 43 -6.99 3.43 12.89
N ASP A 44 -7.55 2.43 12.20
CA ASP A 44 -7.75 1.07 12.71
C ASP A 44 -6.62 0.11 12.30
N ILE A 45 -5.64 0.57 11.50
CA ILE A 45 -4.59 -0.26 10.92
C ILE A 45 -3.21 0.36 11.09
N GLU A 46 -2.22 -0.49 11.41
CA GLU A 46 -0.82 -0.08 11.37
C GLU A 46 -0.28 -0.30 9.96
N LEU A 47 0.07 0.79 9.27
CA LEU A 47 0.63 0.75 7.93
C LEU A 47 2.14 1.03 7.94
N PRO A 48 2.91 0.35 7.08
CA PRO A 48 4.28 0.72 6.77
C PRO A 48 4.39 2.19 6.36
N ARG A 49 5.55 2.81 6.61
CA ARG A 49 5.79 4.22 6.25
C ARG A 49 5.68 4.51 4.76
N THR A 50 5.87 3.50 3.92
CA THR A 50 5.79 3.58 2.47
C THR A 50 4.38 3.33 1.94
N ALA A 51 3.42 2.95 2.79
CA ALA A 51 2.10 2.52 2.37
C ALA A 51 1.06 3.64 2.42
N VAL A 52 0.20 3.68 1.40
CA VAL A 52 -0.97 4.55 1.32
C VAL A 52 -2.20 3.67 1.09
N ASN A 53 -3.17 3.72 2.01
CA ASN A 53 -4.46 3.07 1.83
C ASN A 53 -5.45 4.02 1.13
N LEU A 54 -6.01 3.57 0.02
CA LEU A 54 -7.00 4.32 -0.77
C LEU A 54 -8.44 4.08 -0.32
N TYR A 55 -8.66 3.32 0.76
CA TYR A 55 -10.00 3.18 1.31
C TYR A 55 -10.50 4.54 1.79
N PRO A 56 -11.68 4.97 1.31
CA PRO A 56 -12.16 6.31 1.58
C PRO A 56 -12.49 6.48 3.06
N ASP A 57 -12.25 7.69 3.56
CA ASP A 57 -12.81 8.08 4.85
C ASP A 57 -14.32 8.18 4.72
N THR A 58 -15.03 7.25 5.37
CA THR A 58 -16.49 7.18 5.37
C THR A 58 -17.15 8.45 5.90
N ALA A 59 -16.45 9.27 6.70
CA ALA A 59 -16.97 10.56 7.16
C ALA A 59 -17.05 11.61 6.04
N GLN A 60 -16.26 11.44 4.96
CA GLN A 60 -16.23 12.35 3.81
C GLN A 60 -17.15 11.89 2.68
N ILE A 61 -17.65 10.66 2.72
CA ILE A 61 -18.63 10.16 1.77
C ILE A 61 -20.03 10.49 2.32
N SER A 62 -20.56 11.64 1.93
CA SER A 62 -21.99 11.94 2.08
C SER A 62 -22.76 11.26 0.96
N ALA A 63 -23.85 10.57 1.31
CA ALA A 63 -24.82 10.03 0.36
C ALA A 63 -25.82 11.11 -0.08
#